data_AF-A0A1V4QUQ8-F1
#
_entry.id   AF-A0A1V4QUQ8-F1
#
_cell.length_a   1.000
_cell.length_b   1.000
_cell.length_c   1.000
_cell.angle_alpha   90.00
_cell.angle_beta   90.00
_cell.angle_gamma   90.00
#
_symmetry.space_group_name_H-M   'P 1'
#
loop_
_entity.id
_entity.type
_entity.pdbx_description
1 polymer ?
#
loop_
_entity_poly.entity_id
_entity_poly.type
_entity_poly.pdbx_seq_one_letter_code
_entity_poly.pdbx_strand_id
1 'polypeptide(L)'
;MKQRIRIGTGFDIHRVKRGVPLVLGTVEIPSDFGLVSATDGDVVTHALIDSLLAAAGAPDIGTCFPGTDERWRGKPSEELLRATITEHLGSRFKLLQADITILAEQPRLAPHYESIRRALADALQVPSEQISLKARTLEGLGAIGEGVAIAALVNVLAEVGEAAPEADEEDLLFPENLALSGKPAKDACLAFADGGSRGNPGPAACACVVLDQDGVEIGSASRFLGEATNNQAEYEGLLLALRELERLGLQQKAVVIHLDSSLVFHQVTGKFRVKSPDLRKLVRRVAREIAKFEKVRLALVPRGNNRAADRLVNQALDRHSG
;
A
#
# COMPACT_ATOMS: atom_id res chain seq x y z
N MET A 1 18.06 -11.00 8.23
CA MET A 1 16.96 -10.95 7.24
C MET A 1 17.55 -11.36 5.90
N LYS A 2 16.96 -12.32 5.19
CA LYS A 2 17.48 -12.70 3.87
C LYS A 2 17.15 -11.57 2.88
N GLN A 3 18.15 -11.12 2.15
CA GLN A 3 17.98 -10.19 1.04
C GLN A 3 17.84 -11.02 -0.23
N ARG A 4 16.82 -10.73 -1.05
CA ARG A 4 16.66 -11.39 -2.35
C ARG A 4 17.15 -10.44 -3.42
N ILE A 5 18.07 -10.93 -4.24
CA ILE A 5 18.48 -10.26 -5.47
C ILE A 5 17.35 -10.41 -6.47
N ARG A 6 16.89 -9.28 -7.01
CA ARG A 6 15.85 -9.21 -8.03
C ARG A 6 16.36 -8.50 -9.25
N ILE A 7 15.81 -8.89 -10.39
CA ILE A 7 16.02 -8.22 -11.67
C ILE A 7 14.74 -7.49 -12.05
N GLY A 8 14.90 -6.39 -12.76
CA GLY A 8 13.80 -5.69 -13.41
C GLY A 8 14.23 -5.27 -14.80
N THR A 9 13.30 -5.35 -15.75
CA THR A 9 13.53 -4.96 -17.14
C THR A 9 12.46 -3.95 -17.51
N GLY A 10 12.87 -2.86 -18.14
CA GLY A 10 11.97 -1.84 -18.65
C GLY A 10 12.32 -1.50 -20.08
N PHE A 11 11.29 -1.17 -20.86
CA PHE A 11 11.41 -0.77 -22.25
C PHE A 11 10.42 0.35 -22.52
N ASP A 12 10.88 1.41 -23.18
CA ASP A 12 10.01 2.46 -23.66
C ASP A 12 10.46 2.95 -25.05
N ILE A 13 9.52 3.49 -25.82
CA ILE A 13 9.75 4.02 -27.17
C ILE A 13 8.86 5.23 -27.45
N HIS A 14 9.47 6.33 -27.87
CA HIS A 14 8.76 7.54 -28.24
C HIS A 14 9.02 7.97 -29.67
N ARG A 15 8.04 8.67 -30.25
CA ARG A 15 8.11 9.21 -31.60
C ARG A 15 8.93 10.51 -31.62
N VAL A 16 9.78 10.64 -32.63
CA VAL A 16 10.57 11.85 -32.88
C VAL A 16 9.71 12.96 -33.49
N LYS A 17 9.90 14.20 -33.05
CA LYS A 17 9.26 15.39 -33.61
C LYS A 17 10.21 16.60 -33.62
N ARG A 18 10.30 17.28 -34.76
CA ARG A 18 11.08 18.52 -34.93
C ARG A 18 10.55 19.65 -34.05
N GLY A 19 11.45 20.45 -33.50
CA GLY A 19 11.13 21.60 -32.65
C GLY A 19 10.62 21.24 -31.24
N VAL A 20 10.70 19.97 -30.85
CA VAL A 20 10.49 19.53 -29.47
C VAL A 20 11.87 19.36 -28.81
N PRO A 21 12.09 19.75 -27.55
CA PRO A 21 13.33 19.47 -26.84
C PRO A 21 13.58 17.96 -26.72
N LEU A 22 14.82 17.51 -26.92
CA LEU A 22 15.22 16.13 -26.65
C LEU A 22 15.70 16.02 -25.22
N VAL A 23 14.94 15.37 -24.36
CA VAL A 23 15.36 15.02 -23.00
C VAL A 23 15.63 13.52 -22.94
N LEU A 24 16.82 13.14 -22.46
CA LEU A 24 17.21 11.74 -22.25
C LEU A 24 17.90 11.62 -20.89
N GLY A 25 17.33 10.81 -20.00
CA GLY A 25 17.85 10.58 -18.65
C GLY A 25 18.05 11.87 -17.88
N THR A 26 17.00 12.70 -17.85
CA THR A 26 16.86 14.01 -17.20
C THR A 26 17.79 15.10 -17.73
N VAL A 27 18.47 14.86 -18.86
CA VAL A 27 19.37 15.81 -19.51
C VAL A 27 18.82 16.23 -20.86
N GLU A 28 18.77 17.53 -21.11
CA GLU A 28 18.48 18.08 -22.43
C GLU A 28 19.68 17.87 -23.36
N ILE A 29 19.44 17.22 -24.50
CA ILE A 29 20.44 16.86 -25.50
C ILE A 29 20.29 17.82 -26.69
N PRO A 30 21.36 18.52 -27.11
CA PRO A 30 21.32 19.39 -28.28
C PRO A 30 20.90 18.63 -29.54
N SER A 31 19.77 19.04 -30.12
CA SER A 31 19.14 18.42 -31.29
C SER A 31 18.15 19.38 -31.94
N ASP A 32 17.83 19.19 -33.22
CA ASP A 32 16.74 19.89 -33.93
C ASP A 32 15.37 19.20 -33.80
N PHE A 33 15.33 18.08 -33.07
CA PHE A 33 14.15 17.29 -32.75
C PHE A 33 14.18 16.78 -31.32
N GLY A 34 13.03 16.31 -30.83
CA GLY A 34 12.84 15.70 -29.52
C GLY A 34 11.78 14.61 -29.55
N LEU A 35 11.27 14.23 -28.39
CA LEU A 35 10.36 13.09 -28.23
C LEU A 35 8.97 13.53 -27.77
N VAL A 36 7.94 12.96 -28.38
CA VAL A 36 6.54 13.26 -28.04
C VAL A 36 6.06 12.35 -26.93
N SER A 37 5.57 12.93 -25.83
CA SER A 37 4.91 12.22 -24.74
C SER A 37 3.93 13.15 -23.99
N ALA A 38 3.21 12.61 -23.00
CA ALA A 38 2.36 13.38 -22.08
C ALA A 38 3.18 14.16 -21.01
N THR A 39 4.45 13.77 -20.83
CA THR A 39 5.46 14.41 -19.98
C THR A 39 6.50 15.15 -20.85
N ASP A 40 7.77 15.18 -20.44
CA ASP A 40 8.90 15.76 -21.20
C ASP A 40 9.46 14.85 -22.31
N GLY A 41 8.92 13.64 -22.48
CA GLY A 41 9.32 12.72 -23.53
C GLY A 41 10.56 11.87 -23.22
N ASP A 42 11.04 11.87 -21.98
CA ASP A 42 12.24 11.15 -21.58
C ASP A 42 12.05 9.62 -21.51
N VAL A 43 12.27 8.98 -22.65
CA VAL A 43 12.17 7.54 -22.83
C VAL A 43 13.15 6.74 -21.95
N VAL A 44 14.30 7.34 -21.59
CA VAL A 44 15.29 6.67 -20.75
C VAL A 44 14.81 6.59 -19.31
N THR A 45 14.30 7.71 -18.79
CA THR A 45 13.78 7.77 -17.43
C THR A 45 12.52 6.92 -17.28
N HIS A 46 11.63 6.90 -18.27
CA HIS A 46 10.46 6.02 -18.26
C HIS A 46 10.84 4.53 -18.23
N ALA A 47 11.73 4.07 -19.12
CA ALA A 47 12.20 2.69 -19.11
C ALA A 47 12.92 2.33 -17.81
N LEU A 48 13.65 3.27 -17.20
CA LEU A 48 14.26 3.09 -15.89
C LEU A 48 13.20 2.94 -14.79
N ILE A 49 12.17 3.78 -14.75
CA ILE A 49 11.06 3.67 -13.80
C ILE A 49 10.41 2.29 -13.88
N ASP A 50 10.06 1.84 -15.09
CA ASP A 50 9.46 0.51 -15.30
C ASP A 50 10.38 -0.62 -14.80
N SER A 51 11.67 -0.53 -15.08
CA SER A 51 12.64 -1.53 -14.61
C SER A 51 12.72 -1.57 -13.07
N LEU A 52 12.68 -0.42 -12.40
CA LEU A 52 12.71 -0.32 -10.93
C LEU A 52 11.42 -0.87 -10.32
N LEU A 53 10.26 -0.53 -10.89
CA LEU A 53 8.96 -1.04 -10.47
C LEU A 53 8.88 -2.56 -10.64
N ALA A 54 9.38 -3.09 -11.77
CA ALA A 54 9.46 -4.53 -12.02
C ALA A 54 10.33 -5.25 -10.98
N ALA A 55 11.52 -4.72 -10.67
CA ALA A 55 12.38 -5.29 -9.63
C ALA A 55 11.71 -5.23 -8.23
N ALA A 56 10.94 -4.18 -7.96
CA ALA A 56 10.18 -4.04 -6.72
C ALA A 56 8.95 -4.96 -6.64
N GLY A 57 8.47 -5.50 -7.77
CA GLY A 57 7.20 -6.21 -7.88
C GLY A 57 5.98 -5.28 -7.79
N ALA A 58 6.15 -4.01 -8.17
CA ALA A 58 5.09 -3.01 -8.26
C ALA A 58 4.42 -3.06 -9.66
N PRO A 59 3.22 -2.47 -9.80
CA PRO A 59 2.62 -2.23 -11.12
C PRO A 59 3.51 -1.36 -12.02
N ASP A 60 3.24 -1.37 -13.32
CA ASP A 60 3.95 -0.58 -14.33
C ASP A 60 3.76 0.95 -14.18
N ILE A 61 4.57 1.72 -14.92
CA ILE A 61 4.54 3.18 -14.94
C ILE A 61 3.16 3.72 -15.30
N GLY A 62 2.43 3.08 -16.21
CA GLY A 62 1.09 3.52 -16.65
C GLY A 62 0.04 3.37 -15.55
N THR A 63 0.19 2.35 -14.69
CA THR A 63 -0.66 2.14 -13.52
C THR A 63 -0.29 3.07 -12.37
N CYS A 64 1.00 3.28 -12.14
CA CYS A 64 1.51 4.16 -11.09
C CYS A 64 1.28 5.66 -11.39
N PHE A 65 1.39 6.05 -12.66
CA PHE A 65 1.32 7.43 -13.13
C PHE A 65 0.38 7.55 -14.34
N PRO A 66 -0.94 7.33 -14.14
CA PRO A 66 -1.88 7.33 -15.25
C PRO A 66 -1.93 8.72 -15.91
N GLY A 67 -1.87 8.76 -17.25
CA GLY A 67 -1.82 10.01 -18.02
C GLY A 67 -3.07 10.90 -17.89
N THR A 68 -4.14 10.41 -17.26
CA THR A 68 -5.34 11.16 -16.91
C THR A 68 -5.22 11.94 -15.60
N ASP A 69 -4.23 11.62 -14.76
CA ASP A 69 -4.00 12.31 -13.50
C ASP A 69 -3.29 13.66 -13.76
N GLU A 70 -4.00 14.75 -13.48
CA GLU A 70 -3.50 16.11 -13.65
C GLU A 70 -2.25 16.40 -12.81
N ARG A 71 -2.01 15.62 -11.73
CA ARG A 71 -0.80 15.74 -10.90
C ARG A 71 0.49 15.56 -11.72
N TRP A 72 0.47 14.68 -12.72
CA TRP A 72 1.66 14.26 -13.48
C TRP A 72 1.75 14.89 -14.86
N ARG A 73 0.69 15.53 -15.34
CA ARG A 73 0.62 16.09 -16.69
C ARG A 73 1.67 17.19 -16.88
N GLY A 74 2.54 17.03 -17.88
CA GLY A 74 3.60 17.99 -18.19
C GLY A 74 4.70 18.10 -17.12
N LYS A 75 4.75 17.19 -16.15
CA LYS A 75 5.83 17.12 -15.18
C LYS A 75 7.11 16.55 -15.82
N PRO A 76 8.30 17.04 -15.43
CA PRO A 76 9.55 16.40 -15.81
C PRO A 76 9.59 14.94 -15.34
N SER A 77 10.15 14.06 -16.14
CA SER A 77 10.27 12.64 -15.81
C SER A 77 11.14 12.40 -14.57
N GLU A 78 12.02 13.34 -14.22
CA GLU A 78 12.74 13.35 -12.95
C GLU A 78 11.81 13.36 -11.74
N GLU A 79 10.71 14.13 -11.78
CA GLU A 79 9.73 14.14 -10.69
C GLU A 79 9.03 12.79 -10.54
N LEU A 80 8.72 12.12 -11.65
CA LEU A 80 8.15 10.76 -11.66
C LEU A 80 9.15 9.73 -11.10
N LEU A 81 10.43 9.87 -11.45
CA LEU A 81 11.49 9.00 -10.93
C LEU A 81 11.65 9.16 -9.42
N ARG A 82 11.67 10.40 -8.92
CA ARG A 82 11.72 10.69 -7.48
C ARG A 82 10.47 10.17 -6.77
N ALA A 83 9.29 10.39 -7.35
CA ALA A 83 8.03 9.87 -6.84
C ALA A 83 8.03 8.34 -6.79
N THR A 84 8.60 7.67 -7.79
CA THR A 84 8.76 6.21 -7.81
C THR A 84 9.53 5.74 -6.58
N ILE A 85 10.65 6.38 -6.28
CA ILE A 85 11.47 6.04 -5.10
C ILE A 85 10.68 6.22 -3.81
N THR A 86 9.92 7.31 -3.67
CA THR A 86 9.23 7.64 -2.42
C THR A 86 7.90 6.91 -2.23
N GLU A 87 7.15 6.68 -3.30
CA GLU A 87 5.76 6.22 -3.26
C GLU A 87 5.64 4.72 -3.58
N HIS A 88 6.54 4.17 -4.40
CA HIS A 88 6.42 2.81 -4.95
C HIS A 88 7.57 1.89 -4.55
N LEU A 89 8.78 2.42 -4.42
CA LEU A 89 9.90 1.65 -3.89
C LEU A 89 9.80 1.61 -2.36
N GLY A 90 9.64 0.41 -1.80
CA GLY A 90 9.60 0.25 -0.35
C GLY A 90 10.94 0.60 0.30
N SER A 91 10.96 0.92 1.60
CA SER A 91 12.18 1.26 2.36
C SER A 91 13.27 0.17 2.42
N ARG A 92 13.03 -0.99 1.80
CA ARG A 92 13.94 -2.14 1.71
C ARG A 92 14.46 -2.38 0.30
N PHE A 93 14.08 -1.54 -0.65
CA PHE A 93 14.59 -1.58 -2.00
C PHE A 93 15.94 -0.86 -2.03
N LYS A 94 16.96 -1.54 -2.54
CA LYS A 94 18.28 -0.97 -2.74
C LYS A 94 18.73 -1.32 -4.16
N LEU A 95 18.90 -0.29 -4.98
CA LEU A 95 19.50 -0.46 -6.31
C LEU A 95 20.96 -0.90 -6.16
N LEU A 96 21.35 -1.93 -6.91
CA LEU A 96 22.75 -2.37 -7.00
C LEU A 96 23.37 -1.92 -8.32
N GLN A 97 22.61 -2.04 -9.41
CA GLN A 97 23.03 -1.61 -10.74
C GLN A 97 21.83 -1.29 -11.63
N ALA A 98 21.96 -0.28 -12.49
CA ALA A 98 21.10 -0.02 -13.63
C ALA A 98 21.95 -0.01 -14.91
N ASP A 99 21.60 -0.86 -15.87
CA ASP A 99 22.23 -0.93 -17.19
C ASP A 99 21.28 -0.45 -18.27
N ILE A 100 21.62 0.68 -18.88
CA ILE A 100 20.77 1.42 -19.80
C ILE A 100 21.34 1.32 -21.21
N THR A 101 20.51 0.94 -22.18
CA THR A 101 20.82 0.94 -23.61
C THR A 101 19.86 1.88 -24.33
N ILE A 102 20.38 2.97 -24.89
CA ILE A 102 19.61 3.87 -25.74
C ILE A 102 19.72 3.39 -27.19
N LEU A 103 18.59 3.20 -27.84
CA LEU A 103 18.48 2.84 -29.24
C LEU A 103 18.10 4.10 -30.02
N ALA A 104 19.07 4.69 -30.71
CA ALA A 104 18.90 5.93 -31.44
C ALA A 104 19.87 5.99 -32.62
N GLU A 105 19.36 6.36 -33.80
CA GLU A 105 20.21 6.62 -34.97
C GLU A 105 20.96 7.96 -34.84
N GLN A 106 20.28 8.97 -34.29
CA GLN A 106 20.80 10.31 -34.02
C GLN A 106 20.14 10.87 -32.74
N PRO A 107 20.75 11.85 -32.05
CA PRO A 107 22.08 12.41 -32.26
C PRO A 107 23.18 11.51 -31.66
N ARG A 108 24.45 11.91 -31.80
CA ARG A 108 25.57 11.19 -31.18
C ARG A 108 25.56 11.37 -29.66
N LEU A 109 25.26 10.31 -28.91
CA LEU A 109 25.05 10.38 -27.46
C LEU A 109 26.32 10.25 -26.60
N ALA A 110 27.43 9.75 -27.16
CA ALA A 110 28.68 9.52 -26.40
C ALA A 110 29.19 10.75 -25.61
N PRO A 111 29.14 12.00 -26.12
CA PRO A 111 29.52 13.19 -25.35
C PRO A 111 28.65 13.46 -24.12
N HIS A 112 27.46 12.89 -24.06
CA HIS A 112 26.44 13.14 -23.03
C HIS A 112 26.34 12.01 -21.99
N TYR A 113 27.16 10.96 -22.11
CA TYR A 113 27.03 9.81 -21.21
C TYR A 113 27.22 10.17 -19.75
N GLU A 114 28.27 10.95 -19.44
CA GLU A 114 28.57 11.34 -18.06
C GLU A 114 27.51 12.25 -17.46
N SER A 115 26.95 13.18 -18.24
CA SER A 115 25.86 14.05 -17.76
C SER A 115 24.60 13.24 -17.44
N ILE A 116 24.22 12.32 -18.33
CA ILE A 116 23.04 11.46 -18.13
C ILE A 116 23.22 10.57 -16.90
N ARG A 117 24.39 9.91 -16.79
CA ARG A 117 24.70 9.04 -15.65
C ARG A 117 24.62 9.79 -14.32
N ARG A 118 25.18 11.00 -14.24
CA ARG A 118 25.14 11.83 -13.03
C ARG A 118 23.73 12.28 -12.70
N ALA A 119 22.98 12.79 -13.68
CA ALA A 119 21.64 13.30 -13.43
C ALA A 119 20.68 12.19 -12.95
N LEU A 120 20.76 10.99 -13.54
CA LEU A 120 20.02 9.82 -13.06
C LEU A 120 20.49 9.36 -11.67
N ALA A 121 21.79 9.37 -11.41
CA ALA A 121 22.36 9.02 -10.11
C ALA A 121 21.87 9.96 -8.99
N ASP A 122 21.84 11.27 -9.27
CA ASP A 122 21.34 12.30 -8.35
C ASP A 122 19.82 12.19 -8.12
N ALA A 123 19.07 11.83 -9.18
CA ALA A 123 17.64 11.57 -9.05
C ALA A 123 17.37 10.33 -8.18
N LEU A 124 18.15 9.26 -8.37
CA LEU A 124 18.07 8.00 -7.64
C LEU A 124 18.71 8.03 -6.24
N GLN A 125 19.53 9.04 -5.95
CA GLN A 125 20.36 9.12 -4.74
C GLN A 125 21.33 7.92 -4.60
N VAL A 126 21.96 7.53 -5.71
CA VAL A 126 22.93 6.42 -5.75
C VAL A 126 24.28 6.88 -6.33
N PRO A 127 25.38 6.14 -6.09
CA PRO A 127 26.64 6.40 -6.78
C PRO A 127 26.51 6.21 -8.30
N SER A 128 27.12 7.11 -9.08
CA SER A 128 27.07 7.07 -10.55
C SER A 128 27.68 5.80 -11.18
N GLU A 129 28.54 5.12 -10.44
CA GLU A 129 29.15 3.83 -10.78
C GLU A 129 28.13 2.70 -10.86
N GLN A 130 26.98 2.86 -10.19
CA GLN A 130 25.87 1.90 -10.29
C GLN A 130 25.06 2.06 -11.57
N ILE A 131 25.31 3.10 -12.38
CA ILE A 131 24.60 3.36 -13.62
C ILE A 131 25.56 3.16 -14.80
N SER A 132 25.32 2.13 -15.61
CA SER A 132 25.97 1.96 -16.91
C SER A 132 25.06 2.46 -18.02
N LEU A 133 25.66 3.14 -19.00
CA LEU A 133 24.95 3.73 -20.12
C LEU A 133 25.69 3.42 -21.41
N LYS A 134 24.94 2.95 -22.41
CA LYS A 134 25.42 2.74 -23.78
C LYS A 134 24.35 3.14 -24.77
N ALA A 135 24.78 3.47 -25.99
CA ALA A 135 23.88 3.70 -27.10
C ALA A 135 24.23 2.82 -28.31
N ARG A 136 23.22 2.50 -29.12
CA ARG A 136 23.36 1.74 -30.37
C ARG A 136 22.50 2.37 -31.45
N THR A 137 23.11 2.53 -32.63
CA THR A 137 22.43 2.75 -33.91
C THR A 137 21.76 1.44 -34.34
N LEU A 138 20.77 1.54 -35.23
CA LEU A 138 20.14 0.37 -35.85
C LEU A 138 20.50 0.23 -37.33
N GLU A 139 21.53 0.96 -37.78
CA GLU A 139 22.08 0.86 -39.14
C GLU A 139 21.01 1.10 -40.22
N GLY A 140 20.13 2.07 -39.98
CA GLY A 140 19.03 2.38 -40.90
C GLY A 140 17.84 1.40 -40.87
N LEU A 141 17.81 0.43 -39.96
CA LEU A 141 16.73 -0.57 -39.90
C LEU A 141 15.56 -0.15 -38.99
N GLY A 142 14.35 -0.14 -39.58
CA GLY A 142 13.09 0.09 -38.89
C GLY A 142 12.94 1.50 -38.32
N ALA A 143 11.88 1.74 -37.53
CA ALA A 143 11.51 3.08 -37.06
C ALA A 143 12.64 3.84 -36.31
N ILE A 144 13.49 3.12 -35.58
CA ILE A 144 14.63 3.74 -34.89
C ILE A 144 15.76 4.04 -35.89
N GLY A 145 16.12 3.10 -36.78
CA GLY A 145 17.15 3.31 -37.80
C GLY A 145 16.75 4.37 -38.84
N GLU A 146 15.46 4.54 -39.12
CA GLU A 146 14.91 5.62 -39.94
C GLU A 146 14.90 6.98 -39.20
N GLY A 147 15.25 7.02 -37.92
CA GLY A 147 15.30 8.24 -37.11
C GLY A 147 13.94 8.81 -36.72
N VAL A 148 12.86 8.03 -36.84
CA VAL A 148 11.48 8.47 -36.49
C VAL A 148 11.07 8.08 -35.06
N ALA A 149 11.89 7.31 -34.37
CA ALA A 149 11.70 6.93 -32.97
C ALA A 149 13.03 6.78 -32.23
N ILE A 150 12.99 6.96 -30.90
CA ILE A 150 14.08 6.60 -29.99
C ILE A 150 13.49 5.68 -28.93
N ALA A 151 14.22 4.63 -28.58
CA ALA A 151 13.83 3.69 -27.53
C ALA A 151 14.91 3.55 -26.46
N ALA A 152 14.52 3.08 -25.29
CA ALA A 152 15.44 2.70 -24.23
C ALA A 152 15.11 1.30 -23.71
N LEU A 153 16.15 0.50 -23.49
CA LEU A 153 16.08 -0.78 -22.80
C LEU A 153 16.91 -0.68 -21.52
N VAL A 154 16.28 -0.95 -20.38
CA VAL A 154 16.93 -0.85 -19.07
C VAL A 154 16.81 -2.16 -18.32
N ASN A 155 17.92 -2.61 -17.76
CA ASN A 155 17.97 -3.74 -16.83
C ASN A 155 18.48 -3.26 -15.48
N VAL A 156 17.78 -3.57 -14.41
CA VAL A 156 18.23 -3.27 -13.05
C VAL A 156 18.48 -4.54 -12.27
N LEU A 157 19.51 -4.49 -11.44
CA LEU A 157 19.77 -5.44 -10.38
C LEU A 157 19.50 -4.72 -9.05
N ALA A 158 18.59 -5.24 -8.25
CA ALA A 158 18.25 -4.66 -6.97
C ALA A 158 18.34 -5.72 -5.88
N GLU A 159 18.78 -5.28 -4.72
CA GLU A 159 18.58 -5.98 -3.48
C GLU A 159 17.24 -5.53 -2.93
N VAL A 160 16.28 -6.43 -2.91
CA VAL A 160 15.01 -6.17 -2.25
C VAL A 160 15.09 -6.98 -0.98
N GLY A 161 15.32 -6.28 0.13
CA GLY A 161 15.16 -6.89 1.45
C GLY A 161 13.80 -7.55 1.45
N GLU A 162 13.74 -8.82 1.88
CA GLU A 162 12.47 -9.52 1.95
C GLU A 162 11.42 -8.58 2.55
N ALA A 163 10.24 -8.47 1.93
CA ALA A 163 9.07 -8.14 2.72
C ALA A 163 9.17 -9.02 3.97
N ALA A 164 8.94 -8.47 5.17
CA ALA A 164 8.92 -9.31 6.37
C ALA A 164 8.11 -10.54 5.97
N PRO A 165 8.70 -11.75 6.11
CA PRO A 165 8.36 -12.92 5.30
C PRO A 165 6.87 -12.93 5.04
N GLU A 166 6.44 -13.10 3.77
CA GLU A 166 5.02 -13.35 3.46
C GLU A 166 4.54 -14.36 4.48
N ALA A 167 3.78 -13.91 5.49
CA ALA A 167 3.70 -14.51 6.82
C ALA A 167 4.21 -15.96 6.82
N ASP A 168 5.53 -16.15 7.01
CA ASP A 168 6.01 -17.47 7.36
C ASP A 168 5.19 -17.84 8.59
N GLU A 169 4.79 -19.11 8.62
CA GLU A 169 3.87 -19.78 9.53
C GLU A 169 4.16 -19.59 11.05
N GLU A 170 5.02 -18.65 11.45
CA GLU A 170 5.37 -18.29 12.82
C GLU A 170 4.50 -17.20 13.45
N ASP A 171 3.45 -16.74 12.78
CA ASP A 171 2.41 -15.96 13.45
C ASP A 171 1.07 -16.21 12.73
N LEU A 172 0.48 -17.39 12.99
CA LEU A 172 -0.97 -17.51 13.15
C LEU A 172 -1.39 -16.50 14.24
N LEU A 173 -1.39 -15.20 13.91
CA LEU A 173 -1.85 -14.13 14.78
C LEU A 173 -3.33 -14.32 15.11
N PHE A 174 -4.03 -15.15 14.34
CA PHE A 174 -5.42 -15.45 14.57
C PHE A 174 -5.55 -16.90 15.02
N PRO A 175 -6.00 -17.12 16.25
CA PRO A 175 -6.14 -18.46 16.81
C PRO A 175 -7.08 -19.32 15.93
N GLU A 176 -6.81 -20.62 15.85
CA GLU A 176 -7.56 -21.58 15.01
C GLU A 176 -9.08 -21.57 15.29
N ASN A 177 -9.46 -21.08 16.46
CA ASN A 177 -10.84 -20.89 16.90
C ASN A 177 -11.60 -19.75 16.17
N LEU A 178 -10.93 -18.95 15.33
CA LEU A 178 -11.55 -17.85 14.58
C LEU A 178 -12.15 -18.32 13.26
N ALA A 179 -13.46 -18.56 13.25
CA ALA A 179 -14.18 -18.99 12.04
C ALA A 179 -14.63 -17.80 11.17
N LEU A 180 -14.26 -17.81 9.89
CA LEU A 180 -14.65 -16.79 8.89
C LEU A 180 -15.79 -17.25 7.95
N SER A 181 -16.08 -18.55 7.90
CA SER A 181 -17.09 -19.19 7.03
C SER A 181 -17.93 -20.21 7.81
N GLY A 182 -19.06 -20.64 7.26
CA GLY A 182 -20.02 -21.55 7.93
C GLY A 182 -21.15 -20.84 8.71
N LYS A 183 -22.26 -21.55 8.98
CA LYS A 183 -23.35 -21.04 9.82
C LYS A 183 -22.92 -21.04 11.29
N PRO A 184 -23.27 -20.02 12.09
CA PRO A 184 -23.06 -20.06 13.53
C PRO A 184 -23.75 -21.27 14.16
N ALA A 185 -23.24 -21.74 15.31
CA ALA A 185 -23.94 -22.73 16.10
C ALA A 185 -25.31 -22.16 16.53
N LYS A 186 -26.33 -23.02 16.65
CA LYS A 186 -27.70 -22.57 16.99
C LYS A 186 -27.78 -21.92 18.37
N ASP A 187 -26.88 -22.28 19.26
CA ASP A 187 -26.74 -21.83 20.64
C ASP A 187 -25.66 -20.74 20.81
N ALA A 188 -25.19 -20.14 19.71
CA ALA A 188 -24.16 -19.12 19.79
C ALA A 188 -24.68 -17.82 20.40
N CYS A 189 -23.93 -17.24 21.33
CA CYS A 189 -24.21 -15.90 21.84
C CYS A 189 -23.74 -14.85 20.84
N LEU A 190 -24.45 -13.73 20.77
CA LEU A 190 -24.15 -12.65 19.84
C LEU A 190 -23.56 -11.46 20.61
N ALA A 191 -22.54 -10.82 20.07
CA ALA A 191 -22.05 -9.54 20.57
C ALA A 191 -22.08 -8.52 19.44
N PHE A 192 -22.48 -7.30 19.75
CA PHE A 192 -22.49 -6.15 18.86
C PHE A 192 -21.51 -5.15 19.42
N ALA A 193 -20.49 -4.78 18.64
CA ALA A 193 -19.43 -3.88 19.08
C ALA A 193 -19.37 -2.65 18.18
N ASP A 194 -19.08 -1.50 18.78
CA ASP A 194 -18.99 -0.23 18.08
C ASP A 194 -17.99 0.71 18.78
N GLY A 195 -17.43 1.64 18.02
CA GLY A 195 -16.65 2.74 18.53
C GLY A 195 -16.74 3.97 17.64
N GLY A 196 -16.88 5.13 18.27
CA GLY A 196 -17.11 6.39 17.57
C GLY A 196 -16.29 7.53 18.17
N SER A 197 -15.98 8.52 17.34
CA SER A 197 -15.27 9.74 17.73
C SER A 197 -15.96 11.00 17.21
N ARG A 198 -16.09 12.03 18.07
CA ARG A 198 -16.60 13.37 17.70
C ARG A 198 -15.45 14.22 17.17
N GLY A 199 -15.23 14.16 15.86
CA GLY A 199 -13.99 14.65 15.24
C GLY A 199 -12.97 13.52 15.10
N ASN A 200 -12.02 13.63 14.17
CA ASN A 200 -11.08 12.54 13.87
C ASN A 200 -9.65 13.06 13.64
N PRO A 201 -8.78 13.09 14.67
CA PRO A 201 -9.01 12.63 16.04
C PRO A 201 -9.94 13.57 16.85
N GLY A 202 -10.58 13.05 17.89
CA GLY A 202 -11.44 13.81 18.80
C GLY A 202 -11.89 12.98 20.00
N PRO A 203 -12.78 13.50 20.87
CA PRO A 203 -13.38 12.75 21.96
C PRO A 203 -14.05 11.47 21.45
N ALA A 204 -13.62 10.33 21.98
CA ALA A 204 -14.00 9.01 21.49
C ALA A 204 -14.56 8.13 22.59
N ALA A 205 -15.44 7.21 22.23
CA ALA A 205 -15.97 6.18 23.10
C ALA A 205 -16.15 4.88 22.34
N CYS A 206 -16.24 3.77 23.07
CA CYS A 206 -16.62 2.48 22.52
C CYS A 206 -17.68 1.81 23.39
N ALA A 207 -18.44 0.89 22.79
CA ALA A 207 -19.47 0.14 23.50
C ALA A 207 -19.67 -1.25 22.90
N CYS A 208 -20.29 -2.13 23.68
CA CYS A 208 -20.77 -3.41 23.21
C CYS A 208 -22.08 -3.82 23.90
N VAL A 209 -22.84 -4.67 23.21
CA VAL A 209 -24.04 -5.34 23.73
C VAL A 209 -23.92 -6.83 23.46
N VAL A 210 -24.23 -7.67 24.44
CA VAL A 210 -24.18 -9.13 24.35
C VAL A 210 -25.60 -9.69 24.50
N LEU A 211 -26.00 -10.52 23.55
CA LEU A 211 -27.27 -11.22 23.50
C LEU A 211 -27.03 -12.73 23.66
N ASP A 212 -27.96 -13.42 24.32
CA ASP A 212 -28.01 -14.89 24.31
C ASP A 212 -28.53 -15.44 22.97
N GLN A 213 -28.68 -16.77 22.89
CA GLN A 213 -29.15 -17.45 21.66
C GLN A 213 -30.61 -17.11 21.29
N ASP A 214 -31.40 -16.59 22.23
CA ASP A 214 -32.80 -16.21 22.05
C ASP A 214 -32.94 -14.71 21.72
N GLY A 215 -31.82 -13.98 21.66
CA GLY A 215 -31.77 -12.55 21.35
C GLY A 215 -32.01 -11.64 22.55
N VAL A 216 -31.95 -12.17 23.77
CA VAL A 216 -32.13 -11.41 25.00
C VAL A 216 -30.79 -10.81 25.44
N GLU A 217 -30.78 -9.52 25.78
CA GLU A 217 -29.58 -8.86 26.29
C GLU A 217 -29.18 -9.44 27.66
N ILE A 218 -27.97 -9.98 27.73
CA ILE A 218 -27.37 -10.57 28.94
C ILE A 218 -26.21 -9.76 29.49
N GLY A 219 -25.77 -8.72 28.77
CA GLY A 219 -24.77 -7.78 29.23
C GLY A 219 -24.50 -6.66 28.24
N SER A 220 -24.01 -5.54 28.73
CA SER A 220 -23.55 -4.43 27.91
C SER A 220 -22.50 -3.62 28.66
N ALA A 221 -21.59 -3.00 27.90
CA ALA A 221 -20.52 -2.19 28.44
C ALA A 221 -20.27 -0.98 27.54
N SER A 222 -19.84 0.14 28.13
CA SER A 222 -19.39 1.32 27.39
C SER A 222 -18.23 1.98 28.11
N ARG A 223 -17.38 2.67 27.35
CA ARG A 223 -16.19 3.33 27.90
C ARG A 223 -15.83 4.58 27.10
N PHE A 224 -15.59 5.68 27.81
CA PHE A 224 -14.95 6.87 27.24
C PHE A 224 -13.44 6.66 27.09
N LEU A 225 -12.89 7.02 25.94
CA LEU A 225 -11.51 6.73 25.54
C LEU A 225 -10.58 7.95 25.60
N GLY A 226 -11.11 9.15 25.88
CA GLY A 226 -10.37 10.40 25.72
C GLY A 226 -10.31 10.79 24.25
N GLU A 227 -9.19 11.33 23.79
CA GLU A 227 -8.98 11.63 22.37
C GLU A 227 -8.48 10.41 21.60
N ALA A 228 -9.19 10.01 20.55
CA ALA A 228 -8.77 8.94 19.65
C ALA A 228 -9.27 9.19 18.21
N THR A 229 -8.72 8.43 17.26
CA THR A 229 -9.30 8.34 15.91
C THR A 229 -10.49 7.40 15.90
N ASN A 230 -11.37 7.52 14.90
CA ASN A 230 -12.52 6.62 14.76
C ASN A 230 -12.08 5.15 14.69
N ASN A 231 -11.03 4.85 13.92
CA ASN A 231 -10.53 3.48 13.78
C ASN A 231 -10.00 2.91 15.10
N GLN A 232 -9.33 3.72 15.93
CA GLN A 232 -8.89 3.29 17.26
C GLN A 232 -10.08 3.00 18.18
N ALA A 233 -11.14 3.82 18.12
CA ALA A 233 -12.36 3.60 18.89
C ALA A 233 -13.03 2.27 18.51
N GLU A 234 -13.13 1.97 17.22
CA GLU A 234 -13.69 0.72 16.68
C GLU A 234 -12.93 -0.53 17.15
N TYR A 235 -11.59 -0.46 17.14
CA TYR A 235 -10.74 -1.52 17.70
C TYR A 235 -10.96 -1.72 19.21
N GLU A 236 -11.10 -0.63 19.96
CA GLU A 236 -11.40 -0.69 21.39
C GLU A 236 -12.84 -1.20 21.65
N GLY A 237 -13.79 -0.98 20.74
CA GLY A 237 -15.12 -1.59 20.78
C GLY A 237 -15.08 -3.11 20.68
N LEU A 238 -14.33 -3.65 19.72
CA LEU A 238 -14.11 -5.10 19.61
C LEU A 238 -13.41 -5.67 20.86
N LEU A 239 -12.40 -4.98 21.39
CA LEU A 239 -11.73 -5.39 22.62
C LEU A 239 -12.65 -5.34 23.84
N LEU A 240 -13.56 -4.37 23.90
CA LEU A 240 -14.54 -4.25 24.97
C LEU A 240 -15.56 -5.41 24.90
N ALA A 241 -16.03 -5.76 23.70
CA ALA A 241 -16.90 -6.91 23.50
C ALA A 241 -16.26 -8.22 23.97
N LEU A 242 -14.98 -8.45 23.61
CA LEU A 242 -14.24 -9.65 24.07
C LEU A 242 -14.12 -9.69 25.60
N ARG A 243 -13.83 -8.56 26.26
CA ARG A 243 -13.78 -8.50 27.73
C ARG A 243 -15.15 -8.74 28.37
N GLU A 244 -16.21 -8.22 27.77
CA GLU A 244 -17.56 -8.40 28.30
C GLU A 244 -18.02 -9.86 28.17
N LEU A 245 -17.71 -10.52 27.05
CA LEU A 245 -17.90 -11.95 26.88
C LEU A 245 -17.10 -12.78 27.91
N GLU A 246 -15.85 -12.38 28.20
CA GLU A 246 -15.00 -12.99 29.23
C GLU A 246 -15.62 -12.83 30.64
N ARG A 247 -16.12 -11.62 30.96
CA ARG A 247 -16.79 -11.29 32.22
C ARG A 247 -18.06 -12.11 32.44
N LEU A 248 -18.80 -12.40 31.36
CA LEU A 248 -20.01 -13.23 31.37
C LEU A 248 -19.73 -14.73 31.39
N GLY A 249 -18.47 -15.17 31.35
CA GLY A 249 -18.10 -16.59 31.39
C GLY A 249 -18.36 -17.34 30.07
N LEU A 250 -18.37 -16.64 28.94
CA LEU A 250 -18.75 -17.19 27.63
C LEU A 250 -17.56 -17.76 26.82
N GLN A 251 -16.39 -17.93 27.45
CA GLN A 251 -15.17 -18.44 26.81
C GLN A 251 -15.37 -19.82 26.19
N GLN A 252 -16.16 -20.69 26.82
CA GLN A 252 -16.44 -22.07 26.38
C GLN A 252 -17.71 -22.18 25.51
N LYS A 253 -18.25 -21.05 25.02
CA LYS A 253 -19.40 -21.05 24.11
C LYS A 253 -18.97 -20.56 22.73
N ALA A 254 -19.73 -20.94 21.71
CA ALA A 254 -19.63 -20.30 20.42
C ALA A 254 -20.13 -18.86 20.52
N VAL A 255 -19.31 -17.89 20.08
CA VAL A 255 -19.68 -16.47 20.07
C VAL A 255 -19.57 -15.89 18.67
N VAL A 256 -20.50 -14.99 18.31
CA VAL A 256 -20.46 -14.22 17.07
C VAL A 256 -20.38 -12.74 17.40
N ILE A 257 -19.31 -12.08 17.01
CA ILE A 257 -19.13 -10.64 17.20
C ILE A 257 -19.43 -9.93 15.88
N HIS A 258 -20.46 -9.10 15.91
CA HIS A 258 -20.92 -8.27 14.83
C HIS A 258 -20.23 -6.91 14.88
N LEU A 259 -19.67 -6.52 13.73
CA LEU A 259 -18.97 -5.26 13.50
C LEU A 259 -19.61 -4.57 12.30
N ASP A 260 -19.69 -3.25 12.31
CA ASP A 260 -20.06 -2.43 11.14
C ASP A 260 -18.85 -1.71 10.51
N SER A 261 -17.69 -1.74 11.19
CA SER A 261 -16.41 -1.30 10.63
C SER A 261 -15.79 -2.33 9.69
N SER A 262 -15.91 -2.08 8.38
CA SER A 262 -15.26 -2.91 7.36
C SER A 262 -13.74 -2.92 7.50
N LEU A 263 -13.12 -1.78 7.85
CA LEU A 263 -11.68 -1.70 8.03
C LEU A 263 -11.19 -2.62 9.14
N VAL A 264 -11.78 -2.52 10.34
CA VAL A 264 -11.38 -3.34 11.50
C VAL A 264 -11.62 -4.81 11.21
N PHE A 265 -12.78 -5.16 10.65
CA PHE A 265 -13.06 -6.54 10.24
C PHE A 265 -12.00 -7.08 9.29
N HIS A 266 -11.69 -6.38 8.20
CA HIS A 266 -10.73 -6.88 7.21
C HIS A 266 -9.29 -6.88 7.74
N GLN A 267 -8.91 -5.96 8.64
CA GLN A 267 -7.60 -5.95 9.25
C GLN A 267 -7.43 -7.06 10.31
N VAL A 268 -8.48 -7.34 11.11
CA VAL A 268 -8.49 -8.44 12.10
C VAL A 268 -8.63 -9.81 11.43
N THR A 269 -9.23 -9.89 10.24
CA THR A 269 -9.31 -11.15 9.48
C THR A 269 -8.10 -11.36 8.54
N GLY A 270 -7.08 -10.49 8.63
CA GLY A 270 -5.86 -10.59 7.83
C GLY A 270 -6.01 -10.19 6.36
N LYS A 271 -7.19 -9.78 5.91
CA LYS A 271 -7.47 -9.38 4.52
C LYS A 271 -6.86 -8.02 4.17
N PHE A 272 -6.83 -7.07 5.10
CA PHE A 272 -6.29 -5.72 4.87
C PHE A 272 -5.02 -5.48 5.68
N ARG A 273 -4.05 -4.79 5.07
CA ARG A 273 -2.78 -4.43 5.72
C ARG A 273 -2.97 -3.33 6.76
N VAL A 274 -2.38 -3.53 7.94
CA VAL A 274 -2.31 -2.51 9.00
C VAL A 274 -0.98 -1.76 8.90
N LYS A 275 -1.01 -0.56 8.29
CA LYS A 275 0.20 0.27 8.10
C LYS A 275 0.62 0.99 9.39
N SER A 276 -0.34 1.46 10.20
CA SER A 276 -0.09 2.22 11.43
C SER A 276 0.50 1.35 12.56
N PRO A 277 1.63 1.75 13.18
CA PRO A 277 2.21 1.06 14.34
C PRO A 277 1.25 0.91 15.52
N ASP A 278 0.42 1.92 15.79
CA ASP A 278 -0.51 1.88 16.92
C ASP A 278 -1.68 0.94 16.67
N LEU A 279 -2.18 0.90 15.43
CA LEU A 279 -3.20 -0.10 15.07
C LEU A 279 -2.65 -1.52 15.11
N ARG A 280 -1.36 -1.75 14.80
CA ARG A 280 -0.74 -3.08 14.96
C ARG A 280 -0.73 -3.55 16.42
N LYS A 281 -0.52 -2.63 17.38
CA LYS A 281 -0.61 -2.96 18.81
C LYS A 281 -2.03 -3.42 19.17
N LEU A 282 -3.06 -2.75 18.64
CA LEU A 282 -4.46 -3.11 18.84
C LEU A 282 -4.81 -4.47 18.23
N VAL A 283 -4.37 -4.76 17.00
CA VAL A 283 -4.58 -6.05 16.33
C VAL A 283 -3.98 -7.19 17.14
N ARG A 284 -2.74 -7.05 17.62
CA ARG A 284 -2.09 -8.05 18.49
C ARG A 284 -2.81 -8.25 19.83
N ARG A 285 -3.45 -7.20 20.34
CA ARG A 285 -4.26 -7.30 21.55
C ARG A 285 -5.54 -8.07 21.25
N VAL A 286 -6.24 -7.76 20.17
CA VAL A 286 -7.44 -8.48 19.72
C VAL A 286 -7.15 -9.96 19.53
N ALA A 287 -6.06 -10.30 18.82
CA ALA A 287 -5.57 -11.66 18.64
C ALA A 287 -5.47 -12.44 19.97
N ARG A 288 -4.78 -11.86 20.96
CA ARG A 288 -4.61 -12.47 22.30
C ARG A 288 -5.92 -12.64 23.05
N GLU A 289 -6.85 -11.71 22.92
CA GLU A 289 -8.16 -11.81 23.58
C GLU A 289 -9.04 -12.87 22.90
N ILE A 290 -9.04 -12.96 21.56
CA ILE A 290 -9.76 -14.02 20.83
C ILE A 290 -9.23 -15.41 21.22
N ALA A 291 -7.92 -15.56 21.48
CA ALA A 291 -7.31 -16.84 21.84
C ALA A 291 -7.81 -17.43 23.17
N LYS A 292 -8.51 -16.64 23.99
CA LYS A 292 -9.11 -17.10 25.26
C LYS A 292 -10.43 -17.86 25.09
N PHE A 293 -11.01 -17.84 23.90
CA PHE A 293 -12.32 -18.44 23.61
C PHE A 293 -12.17 -19.78 22.92
N GLU A 294 -13.16 -20.66 22.99
CA GLU A 294 -13.17 -21.92 22.26
C GLU A 294 -13.53 -21.73 20.78
N LYS A 295 -14.48 -20.82 20.49
CA LYS A 295 -14.93 -20.55 19.13
C LYS A 295 -15.47 -19.13 18.96
N VAL A 296 -14.79 -18.33 18.14
CA VAL A 296 -15.17 -16.95 17.83
C VAL A 296 -15.46 -16.83 16.34
N ARG A 297 -16.52 -16.11 16.00
CA ARG A 297 -16.81 -15.70 14.62
C ARG A 297 -16.94 -14.19 14.57
N LEU A 298 -16.28 -13.56 13.59
CA LEU A 298 -16.55 -12.16 13.26
C LEU A 298 -17.54 -12.09 12.09
N ALA A 299 -18.47 -11.15 12.15
CA ALA A 299 -19.44 -10.91 11.09
C ALA A 299 -19.59 -9.41 10.81
N LEU A 300 -19.66 -9.04 9.53
CA LEU A 300 -20.04 -7.69 9.15
C LEU A 300 -21.56 -7.53 9.16
N VAL A 301 -22.04 -6.44 9.75
CA VAL A 301 -23.45 -6.05 9.73
C VAL A 301 -23.61 -4.65 9.12
N PRO A 302 -24.73 -4.37 8.44
CA PRO A 302 -25.08 -3.01 8.08
C PRO A 302 -25.18 -2.15 9.35
N ARG A 303 -24.73 -0.89 9.29
CA ARG A 303 -24.79 0.07 10.43
C ARG A 303 -26.17 0.15 11.08
N GLY A 304 -27.23 0.06 10.27
CA GLY A 304 -28.61 0.03 10.75
C GLY A 304 -28.97 -1.13 11.68
N ASN A 305 -28.13 -2.16 11.77
CA ASN A 305 -28.30 -3.34 12.61
C ASN A 305 -27.39 -3.34 13.85
N ASN A 306 -26.54 -2.32 14.03
CA ASN A 306 -25.66 -2.14 15.20
C ASN A 306 -26.14 -1.06 16.19
N ARG A 307 -27.42 -0.65 16.08
CA ARG A 307 -27.97 0.53 16.78
C ARG A 307 -27.84 0.50 18.30
N ALA A 308 -27.82 -0.66 18.91
CA ALA A 308 -27.73 -0.78 20.36
C ALA A 308 -26.34 -0.37 20.87
N ALA A 309 -25.27 -0.85 20.21
CA ALA A 309 -23.91 -0.45 20.52
C ALA A 309 -23.66 1.02 20.16
N ASP A 310 -24.09 1.49 18.99
CA ASP A 310 -23.99 2.90 18.57
C ASP A 310 -24.67 3.86 19.57
N ARG A 311 -25.87 3.49 20.06
CA ARG A 311 -26.57 4.27 21.10
C ARG A 311 -25.72 4.40 22.37
N LEU A 312 -25.08 3.32 22.81
CA LEU A 312 -24.24 3.33 24.01
C LEU A 312 -22.95 4.13 23.80
N VAL A 313 -22.35 4.10 22.61
CA VAL A 313 -21.21 4.97 22.24
C VAL A 313 -21.61 6.43 22.40
N ASN A 314 -22.73 6.83 21.81
CA ASN A 314 -23.21 8.21 21.87
C ASN A 314 -23.54 8.65 23.31
N GLN A 315 -24.19 7.79 24.10
CA GLN A 315 -24.43 8.07 25.53
C GLN A 315 -23.13 8.24 26.33
N ALA A 316 -22.10 7.42 26.05
CA ALA A 316 -20.81 7.54 26.71
C ALA A 316 -20.09 8.85 26.36
N LEU A 317 -20.20 9.31 25.10
CA LEU A 317 -19.68 10.61 24.66
C LEU A 317 -20.43 11.77 25.31
N ASP A 318 -21.77 11.71 25.36
CA ASP A 318 -22.60 12.78 25.93
C ASP A 318 -22.35 12.98 27.42
N ARG A 319 -22.19 11.90 28.20
CA ARG A 319 -21.88 11.97 29.64
C ARG A 319 -20.57 12.70 29.97
N HIS A 320 -19.65 12.80 29.00
CA HIS A 320 -18.35 13.45 29.16
C HIS A 320 -18.24 14.77 28.37
N SER A 321 -19.30 15.15 27.65
CA SER A 321 -19.38 16.41 26.89
C SER A 321 -20.16 17.50 27.63
N GLY A 322 -20.71 17.20 28.81
CA GLY A 322 -21.41 18.13 29.71
C GLY A 322 -20.64 18.33 31.00
#